data_AF-A0A7W8W055-F1
#
_entry.id   AF-A0A7W8W055-F1
#
_cell.length_a   1.000
_cell.length_b   1.000
_cell.length_c   1.000
_cell.angle_alpha   90.00
_cell.angle_beta   90.00
_cell.angle_gamma   90.00
#
_symmetry.space_group_name_H-M   'P 1'
#
loop_
_entity.id
_entity.type
_entity.pdbx_description
1 polymer ?
#
loop_
_entity_poly.entity_id
_entity_poly.type
_entity_poly.pdbx_seq_one_letter_code
_entity_poly.pdbx_strand_id
1 'polypeptide(L)' 'MFMWLRVPPAWRSDDFAANALARGVNTMPASAFAVDRSTVEHGVRINLACAESREQLTRSLQILAHTLRDRPRALFGTI' A
#
# COMPACT_ATOMS: atom_id res chain seq x y z
N MET A 1 -9.99 11.82 -3.02
CA MET A 1 -9.42 12.02 -1.67
C MET A 1 -8.44 10.88 -1.38
N PHE A 2 -7.28 11.17 -0.79
CA PHE A 2 -6.28 10.15 -0.46
C PHE A 2 -5.72 10.35 0.95
N MET A 3 -5.07 9.31 1.47
CA MET A 3 -4.27 9.39 2.68
C MET A 3 -2.95 8.63 2.51
N TRP A 4 -1.95 8.99 3.31
CA TRP A 4 -0.73 8.21 3.46
C TRP A 4 -0.89 7.20 4.59
N LEU A 5 -0.53 5.95 4.32
CA LEU A 5 -0.38 4.91 5.32
C LEU A 5 1.12 4.65 5.50
N ARG A 6 1.64 5.01 6.67
CA ARG A 6 2.98 4.59 7.08
C ARG A 6 2.99 3.09 7.34
N VAL A 7 4.02 2.42 6.83
CA VAL A 7 4.21 0.99 7.05
C VAL A 7 5.31 0.75 8.10
N PRO A 8 5.23 -0.33 8.90
CA PRO A 8 6.25 -0.66 9.89
C PRO A 8 7.64 -0.82 9.28
N PRO A 9 8.74 -0.62 10.04
CA PRO A 9 10.12 -0.65 9.51
C PRO A 9 10.54 -1.94 8.79
N ALA A 10 9.87 -3.06 9.08
CA ALA A 10 10.14 -4.32 8.39
C ALA A 10 9.68 -4.32 6.92
N TRP A 11 8.71 -3.48 6.57
CA TRP A 11 8.16 -3.36 5.22
C TRP A 11 8.95 -2.37 4.39
N ARG A 12 9.27 -2.67 3.13
CA ARG A 12 9.50 -1.64 2.12
C ARG A 12 8.16 -1.20 1.53
N SER A 13 8.05 0.05 1.09
CA SER A 13 6.83 0.58 0.47
C SER A 13 6.37 -0.26 -0.73
N ASP A 14 7.31 -0.61 -1.62
CA ASP A 14 7.05 -1.43 -2.81
C ASP A 14 6.62 -2.86 -2.45
N ASP A 15 7.29 -3.48 -1.48
CA ASP A 15 6.94 -4.82 -1.00
C ASP A 15 5.52 -4.83 -0.41
N PHE A 16 5.16 -3.81 0.37
CA PHE A 16 3.81 -3.69 0.91
C PHE A 16 2.77 -3.52 -0.19
N ALA A 17 3.03 -2.65 -1.16
CA ALA A 17 2.14 -2.44 -2.30
C ALA A 17 1.93 -3.74 -3.11
N ALA A 18 3.01 -4.49 -3.36
CA ALA A 18 2.92 -5.78 -4.06
C ALA A 18 2.14 -6.83 -3.24
N ASN A 19 2.33 -6.89 -1.92
CA ASN A 19 1.59 -7.83 -1.06
C ASN A 19 0.11 -7.46 -0.94
N ALA A 20 -0.21 -6.17 -0.90
CA ALA A 20 -1.60 -5.69 -0.93
C ALA A 20 -2.26 -6.02 -2.28
N LEU A 21 -1.55 -5.79 -3.39
CA LEU A 21 -2.03 -6.09 -4.73
C LEU A 21 -2.30 -7.59 -4.92
N ALA A 22 -1.41 -8.45 -4.43
CA ALA A 22 -1.60 -9.91 -4.43
C ALA A 22 -2.85 -10.35 -3.65
N ARG A 23 -3.38 -9.51 -2.76
CA ARG A 23 -4.63 -9.71 -2.00
C ARG A 23 -5.82 -8.96 -2.58
N GLY A 24 -5.67 -8.36 -3.77
CA GLY A 24 -6.71 -7.67 -4.51
C GLY A 24 -6.89 -6.19 -4.16
N VAL A 25 -5.95 -5.56 -3.45
CA VAL A 25 -6.03 -4.12 -3.12
C VAL A 25 -4.81 -3.39 -3.66
N ASN A 26 -5.03 -2.53 -4.65
CA ASN A 26 -3.96 -1.69 -5.19
C ASN A 26 -3.68 -0.48 -4.29
N THR A 27 -2.40 -0.17 -4.06
CA THR A 27 -1.93 1.03 -3.35
C THR A 27 -0.70 1.58 -4.07
N MET A 28 -0.46 2.89 -3.99
CA MET A 28 0.69 3.48 -4.67
C MET A 28 1.86 3.59 -3.68
N PRO A 29 3.01 2.92 -3.91
CA PRO A 29 4.16 3.04 -3.02
C PRO A 29 4.76 4.45 -3.07
N ALA A 30 5.41 4.89 -1.99
CA ALA A 30 6.04 6.22 -1.95
C ALA A 30 7.12 6.43 -3.02
N SER A 31 7.78 5.35 -3.45
CA SER A 31 8.74 5.33 -4.57
C SER A 31 8.14 5.89 -5.87
N ALA A 32 6.84 5.67 -6.13
CA ALA A 32 6.15 6.18 -7.30
C ALA A 32 6.00 7.72 -7.33
N PHE A 33 6.27 8.39 -6.21
CA PHE A 33 6.22 9.85 -6.07
C PHE A 33 7.60 10.48 -5.83
N ALA A 34 8.66 9.67 -5.77
CA ALA A 34 10.01 10.17 -5.60
C ALA A 34 10.46 10.85 -6.91
N VAL A 35 10.89 12.11 -6.82
CA VAL A 35 11.41 12.88 -7.97
C VAL A 35 12.90 12.63 -8.18
N ASP A 36 13.58 12.10 -7.16
CA ASP A 36 14.97 11.67 -7.18
C ASP A 36 15.13 10.32 -6.44
N ARG A 37 16.36 9.95 -6.07
CA ARG A 37 16.62 8.69 -5.34
C ARG A 37 16.25 8.75 -3.86
N SER A 38 15.76 9.88 -3.36
CA SER A 38 15.27 10.02 -1.99
C SER A 38 13.81 9.62 -1.90
N THR A 39 13.53 8.58 -1.12
CA THR A 39 12.15 8.26 -0.72
C THR A 39 11.87 8.99 0.59
N VAL A 40 10.97 9.97 0.54
CA VAL A 40 10.70 10.87 1.68
C VAL A 40 9.71 10.25 2.67
N GLU A 41 8.83 9.35 2.22
CA GLU A 41 7.82 8.71 3.08
C GLU A 41 7.96 7.19 3.08
N HIS A 42 8.00 6.59 4.28
CA HIS A 42 8.03 5.14 4.47
C HIS A 42 6.60 4.58 4.50
N GLY A 43 5.97 4.53 3.33
CA GLY A 43 4.56 4.16 3.25
C GLY A 43 3.99 4.05 1.84
N VAL A 44 2.67 3.86 1.80
CA VAL A 44 1.87 3.81 0.57
C VAL A 44 0.74 4.84 0.63
N ARG A 45 0.35 5.35 -0.53
CA ARG A 45 -0.81 6.23 -0.70
C ARG A 45 -2.05 5.40 -1.01
N ILE A 46 -3.11 5.65 -0.26
CA ILE A 46 -4.42 5.00 -0.40
C ILE A 46 -5.41 6.01 -0.98
N ASN A 47 -6.03 5.68 -2.12
CA ASN A 47 -7.13 6.48 -2.67
C ASN A 47 -8.46 6.03 -2.05
N LEU A 48 -9.12 6.93 -1.34
CA LEU A 48 -10.39 6.66 -0.65
C LEU A 48 -11.61 6.88 -1.56
N ALA A 49 -11.45 7.63 -2.65
CA ALA A 49 -12.54 7.97 -3.56
C ALA A 49 -12.69 7.01 -4.76
N CYS A 50 -11.83 6.00 -4.86
CA CYS A 50 -11.87 5.01 -5.95
C CYS A 50 -12.83 3.85 -5.68
N ALA A 51 -13.18 3.62 -4.41
CA ALA A 51 -14.13 2.56 -4.07
C ALA A 51 -15.56 2.97 -4.48
N GLU A 52 -16.30 2.04 -5.07
CA GLU A 52 -17.67 2.21 -5.55
C GLU A 52 -18.69 2.24 -4.40
N SER A 53 -18.31 1.73 -3.23
CA SER A 53 -19.16 1.68 -2.04
C SER A 53 -18.35 1.76 -0.74
N ARG A 54 -19.04 2.08 0.36
CA ARG A 54 -18.44 2.11 1.70
C ARG A 54 -18.03 0.72 2.16
N GLU A 55 -18.77 -0.30 1.73
CA GLU A 55 -18.51 -1.70 2.01
C GLU A 55 -17.23 -2.17 1.31
N GLN A 56 -17.05 -1.82 0.03
CA GLN A 56 -15.81 -2.10 -0.70
C GLN A 56 -14.62 -1.39 -0.05
N LEU A 57 -14.77 -0.10 0.30
CA LEU A 57 -13.72 0.65 1.00
C LEU A 57 -13.36 -0.03 2.33
N THR A 58 -14.35 -0.41 3.12
CA THR A 58 -14.15 -1.07 4.43
C THR A 58 -13.40 -2.39 4.26
N ARG A 59 -13.81 -3.24 3.31
CA ARG A 59 -13.13 -4.51 3.01
C ARG A 59 -11.69 -4.30 2.58
N SER A 60 -11.44 -3.34 1.69
CA SER A 60 -10.08 -3.03 1.23
C SER A 60 -9.18 -2.54 2.37
N LEU A 61 -9.70 -1.67 3.25
CA LEU A 61 -8.95 -1.20 4.43
C LEU A 61 -8.68 -2.34 5.44
N GLN A 62 -9.61 -3.27 5.62
CA GLN A 62 -9.39 -4.47 6.44
C GLN A 62 -8.29 -5.37 5.87
N ILE A 63 -8.23 -5.54 4.54
CA ILE A 63 -7.16 -6.28 3.88
C ILE A 63 -5.81 -5.59 4.14
N LEU A 64 -5.72 -4.27 3.97
CA LEU A 64 -4.49 -3.53 4.27
C LEU A 64 -4.07 -3.68 5.74
N ALA A 65 -5.02 -3.59 6.68
CA ALA A 65 -4.76 -3.79 8.10
C ALA A 65 -4.29 -5.22 8.43
N HIS A 66 -4.79 -6.23 7.73
CA HIS A 66 -4.31 -7.61 7.87
C HIS A 66 -2.89 -7.76 7.31
N THR A 67 -2.62 -7.21 6.12
CA THR A 67 -1.28 -7.20 5.52
C THR A 67 -0.24 -6.55 6.41
N LEU A 68 -0.57 -5.44 7.09
CA LEU A 68 0.34 -4.79 8.03
C LEU A 68 0.80 -5.69 9.19
N ARG A 69 -0.02 -6.65 9.60
CA ARG A 69 0.29 -7.58 10.69
C ARG A 69 1.11 -8.78 10.23
N ASP A 70 1.18 -9.02 8.93
CA ASP A 70 1.94 -10.11 8.35
C ASP A 70 3.42 -9.75 8.21
N ARG A 71 4.24 -10.79 8.00
CA ARG A 71 5.65 -10.60 7.65
C ARG A 71 5.77 -10.24 6.16
N PRO A 72 6.67 -9.30 5.80
CA PRO A 72 6.94 -8.98 4.41
C PRO A 72 7.35 -10.23 3.65
N ARG A 73 6.70 -10.47 2.51
CA ARG A 73 7.18 -11.43 1.51
C ARG A 73 7.71 -10.63 0.35
N ALA A 74 8.96 -10.87 -0.05
CA ALA A 74 9.47 -10.30 -1.29
C ALA A 74 8.65 -10.91 -2.45
N LEU A 75 7.80 -10.09 -3.07
CA LEU A 75 7.06 -10.45 -4.27
C LEU A 75 7.70 -9.72 -5.43
N PHE A 76 8.18 -10.46 -6.42
CA PHE A 76 8.70 -9.87 -7.65
C PHE A 76 7.53 -9.54 -8.57
N GLY A 77 7.34 -8.28 -8.92
CA GLY A 77 6.33 -7.84 -9.88
C GLY A 77 6.41 -6.35 -10.14
N THR A 78 6.48 -5.97 -11.42
CA THR A 78 6.37 -4.58 -11.87
C THR A 78 4.94 -4.09 -11.60
N ILE A 79 4.78 -3.14 -10.68
CA ILE A 79 3.53 -2.39 -10.47
C ILE A 79 3.40 -1.33 -11.56
#